data_AF-A0A401IU49-F1
#
_entry.id   AF-A0A401IU49-F1
#
_cell.length_a   1.000
_cell.length_b   1.000
_cell.length_c   1.000
_cell.angle_alpha   90.00
_cell.angle_beta   90.00
_cell.angle_gamma   90.00
#
_symmetry.space_group_name_H-M   'P 1'
#
loop_
_entity.id
_entity.type
_entity.pdbx_description
1 polymer ?
#
loop_
_entity_poly.entity_id
_entity_poly.type
_entity_poly.pdbx_seq_one_letter_code
_entity_poly.pdbx_strand_id
1 'polypeptide(L)' 'MNEDTIKFLAARIIEKAKETASESANKNEDEFFVGKKLAYYEVLDILQSELYVRDVDLEKFGLNLDLLNDSSL' A
#
# COMPACT_ATOMS: atom_id res chain seq x y z
N MET A 1 7.49 0.61 -18.94
CA MET A 1 6.73 1.49 -18.03
C MET A 1 7.68 2.56 -17.53
N ASN A 2 7.30 3.84 -17.49
CA ASN A 2 8.18 4.90 -17.00
C ASN A 2 7.99 5.12 -15.49
N GLU A 3 8.90 5.86 -14.89
CA GLU A 3 8.92 6.13 -13.46
C GLU A 3 7.65 6.83 -12.97
N ASP A 4 7.17 7.84 -13.70
CA ASP A 4 5.95 8.58 -13.38
C ASP A 4 4.72 7.65 -13.30
N THR A 5 4.65 6.65 -14.18
CA THR A 5 3.58 5.65 -14.15
C THR A 5 3.66 4.81 -12.87
N ILE A 6 4.85 4.35 -12.48
CA ILE A 6 5.05 3.60 -11.23
C ILE A 6 4.64 4.45 -10.03
N LYS A 7 5.07 5.71 -9.99
CA LYS A 7 4.75 6.65 -8.93
C LYS A 7 3.26 6.91 -8.81
N PHE A 8 2.58 7.11 -9.94
CA PHE A 8 1.13 7.28 -9.96
C PHE A 8 0.40 6.03 -9.45
N LEU A 9 0.81 4.84 -9.89
CA LEU A 9 0.20 3.58 -9.47
C LEU A 9 0.42 3.34 -7.97
N ALA A 10 1.65 3.54 -7.47
CA ALA A 10 1.96 3.41 -6.05
C ALA A 10 1.08 4.36 -5.21
N ALA A 11 0.99 5.63 -5.59
CA ALA A 11 0.14 6.61 -4.91
C ALA A 11 -1.34 6.18 -4.88
N ARG A 12 -1.86 5.64 -5.99
CA ARG A 12 -3.24 5.14 -6.07
C ARG A 12 -3.49 3.92 -5.17
N ILE A 13 -2.54 3.00 -5.09
CA ILE A 13 -2.66 1.82 -4.23
C ILE A 13 -2.65 2.24 -2.76
N ILE A 14 -1.72 3.14 -2.38
CA ILE A 14 -1.64 3.71 -1.03
C ILE A 14 -2.93 4.44 -0.66
N GLU A 15 -3.48 5.28 -1.55
CA GLU A 15 -4.75 5.98 -1.33
C GLU A 15 -5.89 4.99 -1.05
N LYS A 16 -5.98 3.93 -1.85
CA LYS A 16 -7.01 2.89 -1.70
C LYS A 16 -6.85 2.06 -0.43
N ALA A 17 -5.61 1.80 0.00
CA ALA A 17 -5.33 1.15 1.28
C ALA A 17 -5.88 2.01 2.44
N LYS A 18 -5.56 3.30 2.46
CA LYS A 18 -6.00 4.25 3.49
C LYS A 18 -7.52 4.44 3.53
N GLU A 19 -8.15 4.55 2.37
CA GLU A 19 -9.62 4.58 2.26
C GLU A 19 -10.23 3.32 2.88
N THR A 20 -9.68 2.14 2.56
CA THR A 20 -10.17 0.86 3.08
C THR A 20 -10.01 0.76 4.58
N ALA A 21 -8.86 1.17 5.13
CA ALA A 21 -8.66 1.20 6.58
C ALA A 21 -9.66 2.15 7.26
N SER A 22 -9.89 3.33 6.68
CA SER A 22 -10.87 4.31 7.18
C SER A 22 -12.31 3.80 7.12
N GLU A 23 -12.68 3.11 6.04
CA GLU A 23 -13.99 2.46 5.90
C GLU A 23 -14.17 1.33 6.93
N SER A 24 -13.14 0.52 7.15
CA SER A 24 -13.17 -0.63 8.06
C SER A 24 -13.34 -0.22 9.53
N ALA A 25 -12.75 0.92 9.94
CA ALA A 25 -12.84 1.44 11.30
C ALA A 25 -14.29 1.72 11.75
N ASN A 26 -15.19 1.99 10.80
CA ASN A 26 -16.60 2.29 11.07
C ASN A 26 -17.53 1.06 10.94
N LYS A 27 -16.98 -0.12 10.61
CA LYS A 27 -17.75 -1.28 10.16
C LYS A 27 -17.64 -2.53 11.05
N ASN A 28 -16.95 -2.47 12.19
CA ASN A 28 -16.72 -3.60 13.12
C ASN A 28 -16.19 -4.86 12.41
N GLU A 29 -14.89 -4.89 12.06
CA GLU A 29 -14.16 -6.11 11.63
C GLU A 29 -14.92 -7.01 10.62
N ASP A 30 -15.68 -6.41 9.70
CA ASP A 30 -16.32 -7.14 8.62
C ASP A 30 -15.23 -7.84 7.79
N GLU A 31 -15.31 -9.17 7.70
CA GLU A 31 -14.33 -10.05 7.05
C GLU A 31 -13.99 -9.57 5.62
N PHE A 32 -14.96 -8.96 4.93
CA PHE A 32 -14.74 -8.36 3.63
C PHE A 32 -13.69 -7.23 3.67
N PHE A 33 -13.78 -6.33 4.65
CA PHE A 33 -12.84 -5.21 4.80
C PHE A 33 -11.47 -5.69 5.31
N VAL A 34 -11.43 -6.72 6.15
CA VAL A 34 -10.18 -7.37 6.57
C VAL A 34 -9.45 -7.94 5.35
N GLY A 35 -10.16 -8.71 4.50
CA GLY A 35 -9.58 -9.27 3.28
C GLY A 35 -9.16 -8.19 2.27
N LYS A 36 -9.97 -7.14 2.10
CA LYS A 36 -9.65 -6.00 1.22
C LYS A 36 -8.40 -5.25 1.70
N LYS A 37 -8.24 -5.02 3.01
CA LYS A 37 -7.04 -4.40 3.59
C LYS A 37 -5.80 -5.25 3.35
N LEU A 38 -5.89 -6.56 3.64
CA LEU A 38 -4.79 -7.51 3.41
C LEU A 38 -4.32 -7.52 1.96
N ALA A 39 -5.25 -7.47 1.00
CA ALA A 39 -4.90 -7.44 -0.42
C ALA A 39 -4.08 -6.19 -0.82
N TYR A 40 -4.40 -5.02 -0.25
CA TYR A 40 -3.60 -3.81 -0.53
C TYR A 40 -2.21 -3.88 0.09
N TYR A 41 -2.10 -4.42 1.30
CA TYR A 41 -0.83 -4.58 1.99
C TYR A 41 0.10 -5.51 1.21
N GLU A 42 -0.43 -6.61 0.68
CA GLU A 42 0.37 -7.56 -0.10
C GLU A 42 0.84 -7.00 -1.43
N VAL A 43 0.00 -6.19 -2.09
CA VAL A 43 0.43 -5.49 -3.30
C VAL A 43 1.54 -4.49 -3.00
N LEU A 44 1.45 -3.75 -1.88
CA LEU A 44 2.48 -2.80 -1.46
C LEU A 44 3.78 -3.51 -1.06
N ASP A 45 3.71 -4.63 -0.35
CA ASP A 45 4.87 -5.43 0.06
C ASP A 45 5.61 -5.99 -1.14
N ILE A 46 4.89 -6.54 -2.13
CA ILE A 46 5.47 -7.01 -3.38
C ILE A 46 6.15 -5.84 -4.12
N LEU A 47 5.49 -4.67 -4.22
CA LEU A 47 6.07 -3.48 -4.85
C LEU A 47 7.35 -3.02 -4.16
N GLN A 48 7.34 -2.95 -2.82
CA GLN A 48 8.52 -2.60 -2.02
C GLN A 48 9.65 -3.58 -2.26
N SER A 49 9.37 -4.89 -2.11
CA SER A 49 10.37 -5.96 -2.24
C SER A 49 11.00 -6.01 -3.63
N GLU A 50 10.20 -5.89 -4.68
CA GLU A 50 10.69 -5.92 -6.06
C GLU A 50 11.54 -4.67 -6.39
N LEU A 51 11.13 -3.48 -5.95
CA LEU A 51 11.90 -2.26 -6.18
C LEU A 51 13.18 -2.23 -5.34
N TYR A 52 13.11 -2.67 -4.10
CA TYR A 52 14.26 -2.76 -3.20
C TYR A 52 15.35 -3.68 -3.74
N VAL A 53 15.01 -4.89 -4.22
CA VAL A 53 15.95 -5.82 -4.85
C VAL A 53 16.62 -5.25 -6.11
N ARG A 54 16.00 -4.26 -6.75
CA ARG A 54 16.53 -3.56 -7.93
C ARG A 54 17.30 -2.29 -7.59
N ASP A 55 17.58 -2.06 -6.30
CA ASP A 55 18.27 -0.87 -5.78
C ASP A 55 17.55 0.44 -6.15
N VAL A 56 16.22 0.38 -6.25
CA VAL A 56 15.38 1.54 -6.51
C VAL A 56 15.05 2.24 -5.19
N ASP A 57 15.27 3.56 -5.15
CA ASP A 57 14.91 4.40 -4.02
C ASP A 57 13.38 4.41 -3.79
N LEU A 58 12.92 3.72 -2.75
CA LEU A 58 11.51 3.61 -2.39
C LEU A 58 10.90 4.94 -1.96
N GLU A 59 11.68 5.85 -1.37
CA GLU A 59 11.21 7.18 -0.95
C GLU A 59 10.69 7.97 -2.15
N LYS A 60 11.34 7.84 -3.30
CA LYS A 60 10.97 8.50 -4.56
C LYS A 60 9.54 8.23 -5.00
N PHE A 61 9.02 7.05 -4.64
CA PHE A 61 7.68 6.56 -4.97
C PHE A 61 6.71 6.64 -3.79
N GLY A 62 7.16 7.11 -2.62
CA GLY A 62 6.36 7.07 -1.39
C GLY A 62 6.10 5.66 -0.87
N LEU A 63 6.95 4.70 -1.26
CA LEU A 63 6.83 3.29 -0.90
C LEU A 63 7.70 2.90 0.30
N ASN A 64 8.45 3.83 0.91
CA ASN A 64 9.16 3.56 2.16
C ASN A 64 8.18 3.60 3.35
N LEU A 65 7.30 2.60 3.43
CA LEU A 65 6.20 2.50 4.39
C LEU A 65 6.41 1.29 5.29
N ASP A 66 6.17 1.45 6.58
CA ASP A 66 6.13 0.32 7.52
C ASP A 66 4.74 -0.32 7.48
N LEU A 67 4.50 -1.23 6.55
CA LEU A 67 3.18 -1.85 6.35
C LEU A 67 2.68 -2.63 7.58
N LEU A 68 3.56 -3.05 8.48
CA LEU A 68 3.19 -3.84 9.66
C LEU A 68 2.81 -2.97 10.85
N ASN A 69 3.42 -1.78 10.98
CA ASN A 69 3.23 -0.91 12.14
C ASN A 69 2.56 0.44 11.81
N ASP A 70 2.38 0.76 10.52
CA ASP A 70 1.74 2.01 10.11
C ASP A 70 0.22 1.91 10.24
N SER A 71 -0.28 2.27 11.42
CA SER A 71 -1.72 2.39 11.68
C SER A 71 -2.43 3.47 10.84
N SER A 72 -1.68 4.32 10.11
CA SER A 72 -2.22 5.31 9.20
C SER A 72 -2.51 4.75 7.79
N LEU A 73 -2.17 3.49 7.55
CA LEU A 73 -2.51 2.67 6.38
C LEU A 73 -3.63 1.67 6.65
#